data_AF-A0A6S7FC27-F1
#
_entry.id   AF-A0A6S7FC27-F1
#
_cell.length_a   1.000
_cell.length_b   1.000
_cell.length_c   1.000
_cell.angle_alpha   90.00
_cell.angle_beta   90.00
_cell.angle_gamma   90.00
#
_symmetry.space_group_name_H-M   'P 1'
#
loop_
_entity.id
_entity.type
_entity.pdbx_description
1 polymer ?
#
loop_
_entity_poly.entity_id
_entity_poly.type
_entity_poly.pdbx_seq_one_letter_code
_entity_poly.pdbx_strand_id
1 'polypeptide(L)'
;MNTKPTNEFDNFVDAFVEDLIATPDDQVLDGDDPAGVQAKGLDLLRAAKRRVNKSRLAAAKAGYAALKSTPAPVPQTVSAEEARSFLAQAANDNRFTLAARNLGELPDDEAIALYTKIKSIVSREEGDK
;
A
#
# COMPACT_ATOMS: atom_id res chain seq x y z
N MET A 1 40.12 -39.74 -17.61
CA MET A 1 38.73 -39.64 -17.12
C MET A 1 38.81 -39.27 -15.64
N ASN A 2 38.60 -38.00 -15.30
CA ASN A 2 38.60 -37.55 -13.90
C ASN A 2 37.21 -37.79 -13.31
N THR A 3 37.06 -38.89 -12.57
CA THR A 3 35.90 -39.10 -11.70
C THR A 3 36.11 -38.25 -10.45
N LYS A 4 35.39 -37.12 -10.37
CA LYS A 4 35.27 -36.34 -9.13
C LYS A 4 34.76 -37.28 -8.03
N PRO A 5 35.32 -37.30 -6.80
CA PRO A 5 34.74 -38.08 -5.72
C PRO A 5 33.37 -37.47 -5.42
N THR A 6 32.32 -38.19 -5.80
CA THR A 6 30.95 -37.80 -5.47
C THR A 6 30.80 -37.94 -3.96
N ASN A 7 30.49 -36.84 -3.28
CA ASN A 7 30.27 -36.82 -1.85
C ASN A 7 29.12 -37.77 -1.52
N GLU A 8 29.40 -38.88 -0.83
CA GLU A 8 28.41 -39.92 -0.50
C GLU A 8 27.20 -39.36 0.24
N PHE A 9 27.41 -38.28 1.00
CA PHE A 9 26.33 -37.54 1.65
C PHE A 9 25.41 -36.85 0.65
N ASP A 10 25.95 -36.22 -0.39
CA ASP A 10 25.13 -35.56 -1.41
C ASP A 10 24.31 -36.60 -2.19
N ASN A 11 24.91 -37.75 -2.51
CA ASN A 11 24.19 -38.87 -3.12
C ASN A 11 23.07 -39.41 -2.23
N PHE A 12 23.30 -39.50 -0.91
CA PHE A 12 22.29 -39.93 0.04
C PHE A 12 21.13 -38.92 0.11
N VAL A 13 21.43 -37.63 0.16
CA VAL A 13 20.40 -36.58 0.18
C VAL A 13 19.59 -36.59 -1.11
N ASP A 14 20.25 -36.71 -2.27
CA ASP A 14 19.57 -36.77 -3.56
C ASP A 14 18.66 -38.00 -3.65
N ALA A 15 19.17 -39.18 -3.27
CA ALA A 15 18.39 -40.42 -3.26
C ALA A 15 17.21 -40.37 -2.28
N PHE A 16 17.40 -39.77 -1.10
CA PHE A 16 16.34 -39.60 -0.11
C PHE A 16 15.26 -38.64 -0.58
N VAL A 17 15.65 -37.53 -1.22
CA VAL A 17 14.69 -36.58 -1.81
C VAL A 17 13.92 -37.22 -2.95
N GLU A 18 14.57 -38.00 -3.80
CA GLU A 18 13.92 -38.73 -4.90
C GLU A 18 12.91 -39.75 -4.36
N ASP A 19 13.27 -40.49 -3.31
CA ASP A 19 12.38 -41.43 -2.62
C ASP A 19 11.16 -40.71 -2.00
N LEU A 20 11.38 -39.57 -1.35
CA LEU A 20 10.31 -38.77 -0.76
C LEU A 20 9.35 -38.21 -1.83
N ILE A 21 9.86 -37.78 -2.98
CA ILE A 21 9.03 -37.31 -4.11
C ILE A 21 8.23 -38.47 -4.73
N ALA A 22 8.81 -39.67 -4.78
CA ALA A 22 8.17 -40.86 -5.31
C ALA A 22 7.16 -41.49 -4.34
N THR A 23 7.21 -41.14 -3.05
CA THR A 23 6.29 -41.63 -2.04
C THR A 23 4.88 -41.07 -2.29
N PRO A 24 3.85 -41.92 -2.45
CA PRO A 24 2.50 -41.42 -2.70
C PRO A 24 1.89 -40.75 -1.46
N ASP A 25 1.00 -39.78 -1.68
CA ASP A 25 0.42 -38.93 -0.63
C ASP A 25 -0.25 -39.73 0.50
N ASP A 26 -0.84 -40.89 0.21
CA ASP A 26 -1.50 -41.74 1.22
C ASP A 26 -0.50 -42.36 2.22
N GLN A 27 0.73 -42.63 1.79
CA GLN A 27 1.82 -43.08 2.66
C GLN A 27 2.46 -41.93 3.43
N VAL A 28 2.54 -40.73 2.84
CA VAL A 28 3.02 -39.52 3.52
C VAL A 28 2.03 -39.06 4.60
N LEU A 29 0.74 -39.27 4.36
CA LEU A 29 -0.35 -38.82 5.24
C LEU A 29 -0.82 -39.92 6.20
N ASP A 30 -0.06 -41.01 6.39
CA ASP A 30 -0.39 -42.13 7.29
C ASP A 30 -1.83 -42.69 7.10
N GLY A 31 -2.32 -42.70 5.85
CA GLY A 31 -3.65 -43.17 5.49
C GLY A 31 -4.78 -42.13 5.61
N ASP A 32 -4.48 -40.87 5.93
CA ASP A 32 -5.46 -39.79 5.82
C ASP A 32 -5.82 -39.50 4.34
N ASP A 33 -7.07 -39.12 4.09
CA ASP A 33 -7.53 -38.72 2.76
C ASP A 33 -6.84 -37.41 2.31
N PRO A 34 -6.02 -37.45 1.23
CA PRO A 34 -5.32 -36.27 0.73
C PRO A 34 -6.27 -35.12 0.37
N ALA A 35 -7.45 -35.43 -0.17
CA ALA A 35 -8.43 -34.41 -0.54
C ALA A 35 -9.00 -33.70 0.69
N GLY A 36 -9.28 -34.46 1.76
CA GLY A 36 -9.72 -33.93 3.05
C GLY A 36 -8.67 -33.02 3.71
N VAL A 37 -7.39 -33.40 3.70
CA VAL A 37 -6.30 -32.59 4.25
C VAL A 37 -6.13 -31.29 3.46
N GLN A 38 -6.16 -31.36 2.13
CA GLN A 38 -6.08 -30.19 1.25
C GLN A 38 -7.27 -29.23 1.47
N ALA A 39 -8.49 -29.75 1.57
CA ALA A 39 -9.69 -28.95 1.81
C ALA A 39 -9.61 -28.19 3.14
N LYS A 40 -9.18 -28.86 4.22
CA LYS A 40 -8.96 -28.22 5.54
C LYS A 40 -7.94 -27.08 5.45
N GLY A 41 -6.82 -27.30 4.75
CA GLY A 41 -5.79 -26.28 4.54
C GLY A 41 -6.32 -25.05 3.80
N LEU A 42 -7.08 -25.27 2.72
CA LEU A 42 -7.70 -24.18 1.95
C LEU A 42 -8.73 -23.40 2.77
N ASP A 43 -9.50 -24.08 3.61
CA ASP A 43 -10.50 -23.41 4.45
C ASP A 43 -9.86 -22.56 5.55
N LEU A 44 -8.77 -23.03 6.15
CA LEU A 44 -7.96 -22.25 7.09
C LEU A 44 -7.40 -21.00 6.40
N LEU A 45 -6.85 -21.15 5.19
CA LEU A 45 -6.33 -20.03 4.40
C LEU A 45 -7.43 -19.01 4.05
N ARG A 46 -8.61 -19.48 3.64
CA ARG A 46 -9.76 -18.61 3.34
C ARG A 46 -10.23 -17.87 4.59
N ALA A 47 -10.29 -18.55 5.74
CA ALA A 47 -10.67 -17.93 7.00
C ALA A 47 -9.68 -16.83 7.42
N ALA A 48 -8.38 -17.09 7.30
CA ALA A 48 -7.33 -16.11 7.58
C ALA A 48 -7.45 -14.88 6.65
N LYS A 49 -7.61 -15.08 5.34
CA LYS A 49 -7.81 -14.00 4.36
C LYS A 49 -9.03 -13.14 4.70
N ARG A 50 -10.16 -13.77 5.06
CA ARG A 50 -11.38 -13.04 5.47
C ARG A 50 -11.15 -12.16 6.70
N ARG A 51 -10.42 -12.65 7.72
CA ARG A 51 -10.10 -11.88 8.94
C ARG A 51 -9.24 -10.66 8.62
N VAL A 52 -8.17 -10.83 7.84
CA VAL A 52 -7.28 -9.73 7.43
C VAL A 52 -8.05 -8.68 6.64
N ASN A 53 -8.86 -9.10 5.67
CA ASN A 53 -9.66 -8.18 4.87
C ASN A 53 -10.66 -7.39 5.71
N LYS A 54 -11.32 -8.04 6.69
CA LYS A 54 -12.22 -7.37 7.64
C LYS A 54 -11.48 -6.33 8.47
N SER A 55 -10.27 -6.66 8.95
CA SER A 55 -9.44 -5.73 9.71
C SER A 55 -9.03 -4.51 8.88
N ARG A 56 -8.57 -4.73 7.63
CA ARG A 56 -8.21 -3.65 6.70
C ARG A 56 -9.40 -2.73 6.41
N LEU A 57 -10.57 -3.32 6.16
CA LEU A 57 -11.79 -2.56 5.92
C LEU A 57 -12.20 -1.74 7.15
N ALA A 58 -12.09 -2.30 8.36
CA ALA A 58 -12.39 -1.58 9.60
C ALA A 58 -11.44 -0.39 9.79
N ALA A 59 -10.14 -0.59 9.57
CA ALA A 59 -9.14 0.48 9.64
C ALA A 59 -9.41 1.59 8.61
N ALA A 60 -9.73 1.23 7.36
CA ALA A 60 -10.07 2.20 6.33
C ALA A 60 -11.34 3.01 6.68
N LYS A 61 -12.37 2.35 7.22
CA LYS A 61 -13.59 3.03 7.69
C LYS A 61 -13.30 4.00 8.83
N ALA A 62 -12.46 3.59 9.79
CA ALA A 62 -12.04 4.46 10.89
C ALA A 62 -11.26 5.67 10.39
N GLY A 63 -10.31 5.48 9.45
CA GLY A 63 -9.55 6.57 8.84
C GLY A 63 -10.44 7.55 8.05
N TYR A 64 -11.42 7.04 7.29
CA TYR A 64 -12.39 7.88 6.58
C TYR A 64 -13.29 8.66 7.54
N ALA A 65 -13.78 8.02 8.60
CA ALA A 65 -14.57 8.69 9.63
C ALA A 65 -13.77 9.81 10.32
N ALA A 66 -12.50 9.55 10.64
CA ALA A 66 -11.59 10.55 11.19
C ALA A 66 -11.41 11.74 10.25
N LEU A 67 -11.18 11.49 8.95
CA LEU A 67 -11.06 12.55 7.95
C LEU A 67 -12.34 13.39 7.82
N LYS A 68 -13.51 12.76 7.88
CA LYS A 68 -14.81 13.46 7.83
C LYS A 68 -15.07 14.28 9.08
N SER A 69 -14.56 13.85 10.24
CA SER A 69 -14.68 14.59 11.50
C SER A 69 -13.70 15.74 11.63
N THR A 70 -12.68 15.83 10.77
CA THR A 70 -11.77 16.97 10.73
C THR A 70 -12.56 18.23 10.34
N PRO A 71 -12.58 19.28 11.20
CA PRO A 71 -13.23 20.53 10.88
C PRO A 71 -12.68 21.08 9.57
N ALA A 72 -13.57 21.59 8.70
CA ALA A 72 -13.14 22.31 7.51
C ALA A 72 -12.20 23.45 7.94
N PRO A 73 -11.06 23.64 7.25
CA PRO A 73 -10.18 24.75 7.57
C PRO A 73 -11.00 26.04 7.47
N VAL A 74 -10.88 26.89 8.49
CA VAL A 74 -11.56 28.19 8.55
C VAL A 74 -11.25 28.91 7.24
N PRO A 75 -12.25 29.36 6.48
CA PRO A 75 -12.01 30.07 5.23
C PRO A 75 -11.22 31.33 5.58
N GLN A 76 -9.93 31.35 5.22
CA GLN A 76 -9.16 32.57 5.26
C GLN A 76 -9.80 33.51 4.23
N THR A 77 -10.22 34.69 4.67
CA THR A 77 -10.73 35.75 3.82
C THR A 77 -9.56 36.33 3.02
N VAL A 78 -9.09 35.58 2.03
CA VAL A 78 -7.99 35.98 1.14
C VAL A 78 -8.61 36.59 -0.10
N SER A 79 -8.09 37.75 -0.49
CA SER A 79 -8.52 38.39 -1.73
C SER A 79 -7.99 37.59 -2.93
N ALA A 80 -8.72 37.65 -4.06
CA ALA A 80 -8.29 36.97 -5.28
C ALA A 80 -6.91 37.48 -5.78
N GLU A 81 -6.56 38.73 -5.47
CA GLU A 81 -5.25 39.31 -5.79
C GLU A 81 -4.12 38.69 -4.96
N GLU A 82 -4.34 38.52 -3.66
CA GLU A 82 -3.37 37.91 -2.76
C GLU A 82 -3.15 36.43 -3.11
N ALA A 83 -4.24 35.70 -3.41
CA ALA A 83 -4.17 34.33 -3.88
C ALA A 83 -3.35 34.20 -5.17
N ARG A 84 -3.59 35.08 -6.16
CA ARG A 84 -2.84 35.10 -7.43
C ARG A 84 -1.35 35.43 -7.23
N SER A 85 -1.03 36.40 -6.38
CA SER A 85 0.35 36.76 -6.08
C SER A 85 1.11 35.60 -5.43
N PHE A 86 0.48 34.91 -4.47
CA PHE A 86 1.05 33.73 -3.84
C PHE A 86 1.28 32.60 -4.84
N LEU A 87 0.31 32.32 -5.72
CA LEU A 87 0.44 31.28 -6.75
C LEU A 87 1.56 31.59 -7.75
N ALA A 88 1.74 32.86 -8.14
CA ALA A 88 2.84 33.28 -9.01
C ALA A 88 4.21 33.09 -8.35
N GLN A 89 4.33 33.34 -7.04
CA GLN A 89 5.54 33.06 -6.28
C GLN A 89 5.79 31.56 -6.12
N ALA A 90 4.75 30.80 -5.75
CA ALA A 90 4.83 29.36 -5.56
C ALA A 90 5.16 28.60 -6.86
N ALA A 91 4.72 29.10 -8.02
CA ALA A 91 5.05 28.53 -9.32
C ALA A 91 6.56 28.56 -9.63
N ASN A 92 7.31 29.48 -9.00
CA ASN A 92 8.74 29.62 -9.15
C ASN A 92 9.53 29.00 -7.97
N ASP A 93 8.86 28.34 -7.02
CA ASP A 93 9.47 27.73 -5.85
C ASP A 93 9.60 26.20 -6.06
N ASN A 94 10.81 25.68 -5.92
CA ASN A 94 11.12 24.25 -6.08
C ASN A 94 10.39 23.35 -5.06
N ARG A 95 9.84 23.92 -3.98
CA ARG A 95 9.05 23.17 -2.98
C ARG A 95 7.67 22.79 -3.49
N PHE A 96 7.16 23.46 -4.53
CA PHE A 96 5.82 23.20 -5.06
C PHE A 96 5.90 22.74 -6.51
N THR A 97 5.41 21.54 -6.80
CA THR A 97 5.21 21.09 -8.18
C THR A 97 3.86 21.57 -8.69
N LEU A 98 3.78 22.86 -9.03
CA LEU A 98 2.63 23.42 -9.72
C LEU A 98 2.82 23.17 -11.22
N ALA A 99 2.16 22.13 -11.76
CA ALA A 99 2.10 21.93 -13.20
C ALA A 99 1.55 23.22 -13.83
N ALA A 100 2.27 23.77 -14.82
CA ALA A 100 1.99 25.05 -15.48
C ALA A 100 0.62 25.03 -16.19
N ARG A 101 -0.45 25.13 -15.43
CA ARG A 101 -1.79 25.48 -15.91
C ARG A 101 -1.85 26.99 -15.82
N ASN A 102 -2.00 27.69 -16.95
CA ASN A 102 -2.12 29.14 -17.09
C ASN A 102 -2.64 29.87 -15.83
N LEU A 103 -1.76 30.13 -14.85
CA LEU A 103 -2.16 30.64 -13.54
C LEU A 103 -2.72 32.07 -13.63
N GLY A 104 -2.39 32.77 -14.73
CA GLY A 104 -2.92 34.09 -15.06
C GLY A 104 -4.35 34.09 -15.63
N GLU A 105 -4.89 32.93 -16.03
CA GLU A 105 -6.24 32.80 -16.58
C GLU A 105 -7.24 32.18 -15.58
N LEU A 106 -6.81 31.91 -14.34
CA LEU A 106 -7.72 31.34 -13.34
C LEU A 106 -8.80 32.34 -12.92
N PRO A 107 -10.08 31.91 -12.87
CA PRO A 107 -11.13 32.70 -12.24
C PRO A 107 -10.85 32.86 -10.74
N ASP A 108 -11.30 33.97 -10.18
CA ASP A 108 -11.00 34.42 -8.81
C ASP A 108 -11.30 33.34 -7.75
N ASP A 109 -12.43 32.65 -7.88
CA ASP A 109 -12.85 31.58 -6.97
C ASP A 109 -11.91 30.37 -7.02
N GLU A 110 -11.41 30.03 -8.21
CA GLU A 110 -10.50 28.91 -8.40
C GLU A 110 -9.10 29.25 -7.88
N ALA A 111 -8.66 30.51 -8.03
CA ALA A 111 -7.39 30.98 -7.46
C ALA A 111 -7.41 30.90 -5.93
N ILE A 112 -8.50 31.33 -5.29
CA ILE A 112 -8.69 31.25 -3.83
C ILE A 112 -8.74 29.78 -3.37
N ALA A 113 -9.44 28.91 -4.10
CA ALA A 113 -9.52 27.49 -3.78
C ALA A 113 -8.13 26.80 -3.86
N LEU A 114 -7.36 27.11 -4.90
CA LEU A 114 -6.01 26.56 -5.09
C LEU A 114 -5.05 27.06 -4.00
N TYR A 115 -5.08 28.35 -3.69
CA TYR A 115 -4.33 28.95 -2.58
C TYR A 115 -4.63 28.23 -1.26
N THR A 116 -5.91 28.07 -0.93
CA THR A 116 -6.35 27.44 0.33
C THR A 116 -5.88 26.00 0.42
N LYS A 117 -5.93 25.26 -0.69
CA LYS A 117 -5.45 23.88 -0.78
C LYS A 117 -3.94 23.79 -0.53
N ILE A 118 -3.13 24.63 -1.18
CA ILE A 118 -1.67 24.65 -0.98
C ILE A 118 -1.34 24.99 0.48
N LYS A 119 -1.98 26.01 1.05
CA LYS A 119 -1.80 26.37 2.46
C LYS A 119 -2.14 25.23 3.42
N SER A 120 -3.24 24.50 3.17
CA SER A 120 -3.61 23.36 4.00
C SER A 120 -2.58 22.21 3.96
N ILE A 121 -1.90 22.02 2.83
CA ILE A 121 -0.82 21.02 2.69
C ILE A 121 0.40 21.46 3.48
N VAL A 122 0.84 22.71 3.31
CA VAL A 122 2.00 23.28 4.03
C VAL A 122 1.79 23.22 5.53
N SER A 123 0.62 23.63 6.03
CA SER A 123 0.30 23.57 7.46
C SER A 123 0.24 22.15 8.01
N ARG A 124 -0.08 21.16 7.18
CA ARG A 124 -0.07 19.74 7.59
C ARG A 124 1.35 19.16 7.64
N GLU A 125 2.25 19.62 6.78
CA GLU A 125 3.66 19.22 6.80
C GLU A 125 4.45 19.89 7.93
N GLU A 126 4.11 21.12 8.31
CA GLU A 126 4.74 21.81 9.45
C GLU A 126 4.31 21.27 10.81
N GLY A 127 3.10 20.70 10.91
CA GLY A 127 2.57 20.11 12.14
C GLY A 127 3.00 18.67 12.43
N ASP A 128 3.81 18.06 11.54
CA ASP A 128 4.29 16.67 11.64
C ASP A 128 5.79 16.60 12.04
N LYS A 129 6.29 17.64 12.72
CA LYS A 129 7.64 17.72 13.32
C LYS A 129 7.61 17.66 14.84
#